data_AF-A0A7S1ZXQ1-F1
#
_entry.id   AF-A0A7S1ZXQ1-F1
#
_cell.length_a   1.000
_cell.length_b   1.000
_cell.length_c   1.000
_cell.angle_alpha   90.00
_cell.angle_beta   90.00
_cell.angle_gamma   90.00
#
_symmetry.space_group_name_H-M   'P 1'
#
loop_
_entity.id
_entity.type
_entity.pdbx_description
1 polymer ?
#
loop_
_entity_poly.entity_id
_entity_poly.type
_entity_poly.pdbx_seq_one_letter_code
_entity_poly.pdbx_strand_id
1 'polypeptide(L)'
;ILVCGGDGTVSWILSALEKMGMERWPPVGILPLGTGNDLARIHGWGGGYNNESLLMILAQLSDAYVSLLDRWELSVEDRKGRIRSNKTFMNYLGVGVDAQAALQVHMLRESKPKLFFSRAVNKAWYAAAGAEDAIKASCAELSQKITLVADGVEVPLPSDSQGIIFLNIDSYSGGVPMWSHGSRPQRKMRDRRYSDGDLHKRSISPTKRRRPTVSSSENNDITNEVDLEDDFELSDAEKLARITACDMPSSCQDGMLDVVSIRGTFHLGQIRVGLSNAQLICQCKEATIMLKKKMAIQIDGEPWRQNTCKLHVKRKKDPAIMLHRSPDEGGGVETEMANLLDWAEERHIIDKHVHSMLMKEYSRRIESKARQRRVKSQENLFFPMKRPIFSSNGAL
;
A
#
# COMPACT_ATOMS: atom_id res chain seq x y z
N ILE A 1 -14.48 18.10 -0.98
CA ILE A 1 -14.84 17.86 -2.41
C ILE A 1 -15.43 16.46 -2.52
N LEU A 2 -16.59 16.30 -3.16
CA LEU A 2 -17.13 14.99 -3.51
C LEU A 2 -16.84 14.69 -4.99
N VAL A 3 -16.18 13.56 -5.26
CA VAL A 3 -15.82 13.13 -6.62
C VAL A 3 -16.75 12.01 -7.06
N CYS A 4 -17.58 12.29 -8.04
CA CYS A 4 -18.48 11.30 -8.65
C CYS A 4 -17.80 10.68 -9.87
N GLY A 5 -17.09 9.56 -9.67
CA GLY A 5 -16.23 8.99 -10.73
C GLY A 5 -15.55 7.68 -10.35
N GLY A 6 -14.55 7.31 -11.14
CA GLY A 6 -13.64 6.20 -10.82
C GLY A 6 -12.27 6.70 -10.37
N ASP A 7 -11.32 5.79 -10.21
CA ASP A 7 -9.95 6.10 -9.74
C ASP A 7 -9.26 7.17 -10.60
N GLY A 8 -9.42 7.10 -11.93
CA GLY A 8 -8.86 8.11 -12.85
C GLY A 8 -9.45 9.51 -12.66
N THR A 9 -10.74 9.63 -12.33
CA THR A 9 -11.38 10.92 -12.03
C THR A 9 -10.81 11.52 -10.73
N VAL A 10 -10.60 10.67 -9.71
CA VAL A 10 -10.00 11.08 -8.45
C VAL A 10 -8.56 11.56 -8.68
N SER A 11 -7.75 10.79 -9.42
CA SER A 11 -6.37 11.17 -9.78
C SER A 11 -6.30 12.49 -10.55
N TRP A 12 -7.23 12.73 -11.48
CA TRP A 12 -7.32 14.00 -12.21
C TRP A 12 -7.60 15.18 -11.26
N ILE A 13 -8.55 15.04 -10.33
CA ILE A 13 -8.86 16.10 -9.36
C ILE A 13 -7.69 16.38 -8.42
N LEU A 14 -7.04 15.33 -7.90
CA LEU A 14 -5.86 15.50 -7.04
C LEU A 14 -4.71 16.18 -7.79
N SER A 15 -4.54 15.87 -9.07
CA SER A 15 -3.56 16.55 -9.94
C SER A 15 -3.93 18.00 -10.21
N ALA A 16 -5.22 18.34 -10.28
CA ALA A 16 -5.68 19.71 -10.38
C ALA A 16 -5.43 20.50 -9.09
N LEU A 17 -5.73 19.91 -7.93
CA LEU A 17 -5.47 20.50 -6.61
C LEU A 17 -3.98 20.79 -6.40
N GLU A 18 -3.10 19.88 -6.83
CA GLU A 18 -1.66 20.11 -6.79
C GLU A 18 -1.23 21.35 -7.58
N LYS A 19 -1.76 21.51 -8.80
CA LYS A 19 -1.42 22.65 -9.67
C LYS A 19 -1.93 23.98 -9.14
N MET A 20 -2.94 23.97 -8.27
CA MET A 20 -3.47 25.17 -7.65
C MET A 20 -2.55 25.73 -6.54
N GLY A 21 -1.54 24.97 -6.09
CA GLY A 21 -0.57 25.44 -5.10
C GLY A 21 -1.18 25.81 -3.75
N MET A 22 -2.29 25.18 -3.38
CA MET A 22 -3.00 25.47 -2.14
C MET A 22 -2.21 24.99 -0.92
N GLU A 23 -2.16 25.81 0.14
CA GLU A 23 -1.49 25.47 1.39
C GLU A 23 -2.18 24.32 2.14
N ARG A 24 -3.52 24.22 2.06
CA ARG A 24 -4.32 23.13 2.64
C ARG A 24 -5.24 22.55 1.57
N TRP A 25 -5.11 21.26 1.30
CA TRP A 25 -5.95 20.59 0.32
C TRP A 25 -7.33 20.30 0.94
N PRO A 26 -8.44 20.55 0.23
CA PRO A 26 -9.75 20.17 0.73
C PRO A 26 -9.86 18.63 0.77
N PRO A 27 -10.44 18.04 1.83
CA PRO A 27 -10.68 16.60 1.89
C PRO A 27 -11.52 16.10 0.71
N VAL A 28 -11.14 14.95 0.14
CA VAL A 28 -11.77 14.37 -1.04
C VAL A 28 -12.54 13.10 -0.67
N GLY A 29 -13.87 13.13 -0.79
CA GLY A 29 -14.74 11.95 -0.74
C GLY A 29 -15.07 11.41 -2.13
N ILE A 30 -15.43 10.13 -2.22
CA ILE A 30 -15.63 9.44 -3.51
C ILE A 30 -17.03 8.83 -3.57
N LEU A 31 -17.77 9.14 -4.65
CA LEU A 31 -18.95 8.40 -5.06
C LEU A 31 -18.53 7.44 -6.21
N PRO A 32 -18.52 6.11 -5.98
CA PRO A 32 -17.90 5.14 -6.90
C PRO A 32 -18.74 4.89 -8.17
N LEU A 33 -18.45 5.65 -9.22
CA LEU A 33 -19.10 5.54 -10.53
C LEU A 33 -18.23 4.82 -11.59
N GLY A 34 -16.96 4.53 -11.30
CA GLY A 34 -16.05 3.82 -12.20
C GLY A 34 -16.21 2.28 -12.21
N THR A 35 -15.28 1.60 -12.91
CA THR A 35 -15.29 0.13 -13.06
C THR A 35 -14.51 -0.59 -11.95
N GLY A 36 -13.34 -0.06 -11.55
CA GLY A 36 -12.49 -0.60 -10.48
C GLY A 36 -12.93 -0.06 -9.11
N ASN A 37 -12.81 1.26 -8.94
CA ASN A 37 -13.14 1.99 -7.71
C ASN A 37 -12.33 1.45 -6.52
N ASP A 38 -11.04 1.26 -6.72
CA ASP A 38 -10.11 0.75 -5.70
C ASP A 38 -9.91 1.79 -4.57
N LEU A 39 -9.76 3.07 -4.92
CA LEU A 39 -9.69 4.18 -3.94
C LEU A 39 -10.97 4.28 -3.10
N ALA A 40 -12.13 4.08 -3.72
CA ALA A 40 -13.39 4.10 -2.99
C ALA A 40 -13.49 2.93 -1.98
N ARG A 41 -12.93 1.76 -2.29
CA ARG A 41 -12.98 0.58 -1.40
C ARG A 41 -12.10 0.75 -0.18
N ILE A 42 -10.89 1.27 -0.36
CA ILE A 42 -9.95 1.46 0.75
C ILE A 42 -10.46 2.54 1.71
N HIS A 43 -11.11 3.59 1.21
CA HIS A 43 -11.73 4.65 2.02
C HIS A 43 -13.18 4.34 2.45
N GLY A 44 -13.66 3.10 2.26
CA GLY A 44 -14.95 2.65 2.81
C GLY A 44 -16.21 3.10 2.03
N TRP A 45 -16.08 3.84 0.94
CA TRP A 45 -17.18 4.24 0.05
C TRP A 45 -17.73 3.08 -0.79
N GLY A 46 -16.95 2.01 -0.92
CA GLY A 46 -17.43 0.72 -1.41
C GLY A 46 -17.32 0.48 -2.91
N GLY A 47 -18.11 -0.51 -3.34
CA GLY A 47 -18.03 -1.22 -4.62
C GLY A 47 -18.31 -0.38 -5.86
N GLY A 48 -19.38 0.40 -5.73
CA GLY A 48 -20.10 1.05 -6.80
C GLY A 48 -21.35 1.69 -6.22
N TYR A 49 -21.89 2.68 -6.92
CA TYR A 49 -23.12 3.36 -6.53
C TYR A 49 -24.36 2.50 -6.81
N ASN A 50 -25.25 2.40 -5.82
CA ASN A 50 -26.48 1.58 -5.85
C ASN A 50 -27.76 2.43 -5.81
N ASN A 51 -27.77 3.61 -6.46
CA ASN A 51 -28.92 4.53 -6.47
C ASN A 51 -29.38 4.99 -5.08
N GLU A 52 -28.45 5.06 -4.12
CA GLU A 52 -28.69 5.61 -2.79
C GLU A 52 -29.06 7.10 -2.88
N SER A 53 -29.89 7.60 -1.96
CA SER A 53 -30.26 9.02 -1.94
C SER A 53 -29.02 9.90 -1.78
N LEU A 54 -28.93 10.97 -2.57
CA LEU A 54 -27.85 11.95 -2.46
C LEU A 54 -27.80 12.56 -1.06
N LEU A 55 -28.94 12.77 -0.41
CA LEU A 55 -28.99 13.28 0.96
C LEU A 55 -28.32 12.32 1.95
N MET A 56 -28.47 11.00 1.74
CA MET A 56 -27.79 9.99 2.58
C MET A 56 -26.29 9.98 2.33
N ILE A 57 -25.86 10.13 1.09
CA ILE A 57 -24.43 10.25 0.76
C ILE A 57 -23.83 11.52 1.38
N LEU A 58 -24.54 12.64 1.33
CA LEU A 58 -24.09 13.90 1.93
C LEU A 58 -24.02 13.81 3.46
N ALA A 59 -24.96 13.13 4.11
CA ALA A 59 -24.89 12.84 5.55
C ALA A 59 -23.70 11.92 5.89
N GLN A 60 -23.46 10.87 5.09
CA GLN A 60 -22.28 10.02 5.28
C GLN A 60 -20.96 10.77 5.08
N LEU A 61 -20.94 11.79 4.22
CA LEU A 61 -19.80 12.67 4.01
C LEU A 61 -19.59 13.64 5.17
N SER A 62 -20.65 14.13 5.82
CA SER A 62 -20.51 14.95 7.02
C SER A 62 -19.96 14.16 8.20
N ASP A 63 -20.29 12.87 8.26
CA ASP A 63 -19.84 11.97 9.35
C ASP A 63 -18.47 11.34 9.06
N ALA A 64 -17.95 11.51 7.84
CA ALA A 64 -16.67 10.93 7.42
C ALA A 64 -15.49 11.61 8.12
N TYR A 65 -14.41 10.85 8.30
CA TYR A 65 -13.18 11.34 8.91
C TYR A 65 -12.05 11.46 7.89
N VAL A 66 -11.04 12.27 8.21
CA VAL A 66 -9.89 12.50 7.34
C VAL A 66 -8.97 11.27 7.34
N SER A 67 -8.60 10.82 6.14
CA SER A 67 -7.61 9.79 5.89
C SER A 67 -6.59 10.32 4.88
N LEU A 68 -5.33 9.97 5.08
CA LEU A 68 -4.26 10.39 4.18
C LEU A 68 -4.07 9.33 3.08
N LEU A 69 -3.64 9.78 1.91
CA LEU A 69 -3.28 8.91 0.80
C LEU A 69 -1.92 9.33 0.26
N ASP A 70 -0.96 8.43 0.34
CA ASP A 70 0.37 8.61 -0.21
C ASP A 70 0.30 8.73 -1.72
N ARG A 71 1.13 9.62 -2.26
CA ARG A 71 1.21 9.91 -3.68
C ARG A 71 2.62 9.60 -4.12
N TRP A 72 2.73 8.96 -5.27
CA TRP A 72 4.02 8.46 -5.78
C TRP A 72 4.31 9.08 -7.13
N GLU A 73 5.57 9.37 -7.37
CA GLU A 73 6.08 9.87 -8.64
C GLU A 73 6.99 8.81 -9.27
N LEU A 74 6.77 8.58 -10.56
CA LEU A 74 7.59 7.79 -11.45
C LEU A 74 8.34 8.73 -12.40
N SER A 75 9.64 8.87 -12.21
CA SER A 75 10.53 9.60 -13.12
C SER A 75 11.18 8.64 -14.10
N VAL A 76 11.06 8.95 -15.40
CA VAL A 76 11.66 8.17 -16.49
C VAL A 76 12.98 8.80 -16.90
N GLU A 77 14.09 8.17 -16.57
CA GLU A 77 15.44 8.59 -16.93
C GLU A 77 15.95 7.83 -18.16
N ASP A 78 16.41 8.57 -19.18
CA ASP A 78 17.00 7.96 -20.37
C ASP A 78 18.45 7.48 -20.14
N ARG A 79 19.04 6.80 -21.13
CA ARG A 79 20.43 6.30 -21.03
C ARG A 79 21.49 7.42 -20.87
N LYS A 80 21.13 8.68 -21.09
CA LYS A 80 22.02 9.84 -20.94
C LYS A 80 21.83 10.53 -19.58
N GLY A 81 21.06 9.94 -18.67
CA GLY A 81 20.79 10.52 -17.35
C GLY A 81 19.76 11.65 -17.36
N ARG A 82 19.01 11.83 -18.45
CA ARG A 82 18.03 12.92 -18.56
C ARG A 82 16.64 12.42 -18.20
N ILE A 83 15.96 13.12 -17.29
CA ILE A 83 14.55 12.87 -16.98
C ILE A 83 13.70 13.31 -18.18
N ARG A 84 12.98 12.36 -18.78
CA ARG A 84 12.12 12.56 -19.95
C ARG A 84 10.68 12.88 -19.60
N SER A 85 10.19 12.29 -18.51
CA SER A 85 8.82 12.49 -18.04
C SER A 85 8.70 12.09 -16.59
N ASN A 86 7.85 12.83 -15.87
CA ASN A 86 7.37 12.44 -14.55
C ASN A 86 5.89 12.08 -14.66
N LYS A 87 5.49 11.01 -13.98
CA LYS A 87 4.10 10.58 -13.88
C LYS A 87 3.76 10.36 -12.41
N THR A 88 2.58 10.80 -11.98
CA THR A 88 2.10 10.57 -10.61
C THR A 88 1.12 9.40 -10.60
N PHE A 89 1.17 8.57 -9.57
CA PHE A 89 0.21 7.50 -9.32
C PHE A 89 -0.14 7.41 -7.83
N MET A 90 -1.30 6.84 -7.54
CA MET A 90 -1.85 6.74 -6.18
C MET A 90 -2.25 5.31 -5.82
N ASN A 91 -2.47 4.42 -6.79
CA ASN A 91 -2.89 3.05 -6.50
C ASN A 91 -1.73 2.09 -6.68
N TYR A 92 -1.26 1.97 -7.92
CA TYR A 92 -0.25 0.98 -8.24
C TYR A 92 0.51 1.29 -9.54
N LEU A 93 1.75 0.81 -9.59
CA LEU A 93 2.61 0.77 -10.77
C LEU A 93 2.87 -0.69 -11.12
N GLY A 94 2.58 -1.08 -12.36
CA GLY A 94 2.80 -2.44 -12.87
C GLY A 94 3.82 -2.48 -13.99
N VAL A 95 4.69 -3.49 -13.97
CA VAL A 95 5.69 -3.76 -15.01
C VAL A 95 5.59 -5.23 -15.42
N GLY A 96 5.31 -5.49 -16.70
CA GLY A 96 5.23 -6.84 -17.25
C GLY A 96 3.79 -7.27 -17.57
N VAL A 97 3.44 -8.49 -17.17
CA VAL A 97 2.24 -9.20 -17.64
C VAL A 97 0.91 -8.48 -17.34
N ASP A 98 0.81 -7.83 -16.18
CA ASP A 98 -0.39 -7.05 -15.82
C ASP A 98 -0.54 -5.80 -16.71
N ALA A 99 0.56 -5.08 -16.92
CA ALA A 99 0.63 -3.92 -17.79
C ALA A 99 0.38 -4.28 -19.25
N GLN A 100 0.83 -5.46 -19.68
CA GLN A 100 0.60 -5.96 -21.03
C GLN A 100 -0.88 -6.24 -21.29
N ALA A 101 -1.60 -6.84 -20.34
CA ALA A 101 -3.04 -7.02 -20.42
C ALA A 101 -3.77 -5.66 -20.43
N ALA A 102 -3.34 -4.71 -19.59
CA ALA A 102 -3.89 -3.36 -19.60
C ALA A 102 -3.68 -2.67 -20.95
N LEU A 103 -2.49 -2.80 -21.55
CA LEU A 103 -2.14 -2.23 -22.85
C LEU A 103 -3.02 -2.78 -23.98
N GLN A 104 -3.26 -4.09 -24.00
CA GLN A 104 -4.14 -4.71 -24.99
C GLN A 104 -5.58 -4.17 -24.89
N VAL A 105 -6.12 -4.09 -23.67
CA VAL A 105 -7.46 -3.54 -23.45
C VAL A 105 -7.53 -2.07 -23.82
N HIS A 106 -6.47 -1.29 -23.54
CA HIS A 106 -6.38 0.11 -23.93
C HIS A 106 -6.39 0.28 -25.46
N MET A 107 -5.56 -0.45 -26.20
CA MET A 107 -5.55 -0.43 -27.67
C MET A 107 -6.90 -0.85 -28.27
N LEU A 108 -7.57 -1.83 -27.66
CA LEU A 108 -8.91 -2.23 -28.07
C LEU A 108 -9.94 -1.12 -27.81
N ARG A 109 -9.80 -0.40 -26.69
CA ARG A 109 -10.67 0.73 -26.34
C ARG A 109 -10.50 1.89 -27.30
N GLU A 110 -9.27 2.22 -27.68
CA GLU A 110 -9.00 3.28 -28.64
C GLU A 110 -9.50 2.93 -30.05
N SER A 111 -9.30 1.68 -30.48
CA SER A 111 -9.75 1.24 -31.82
C SER A 111 -11.26 1.03 -31.91
N LYS A 112 -11.93 0.59 -30.84
CA LYS A 112 -13.36 0.24 -30.83
C LYS A 112 -14.06 0.72 -29.54
N PRO A 113 -14.23 2.03 -29.33
CA PRO A 113 -14.81 2.57 -28.09
C PRO A 113 -16.25 2.11 -27.83
N LYS A 114 -17.02 1.83 -28.90
CA LYS A 114 -18.41 1.35 -28.80
C LYS A 114 -18.54 0.00 -28.08
N LEU A 115 -17.46 -0.78 -27.95
CA LEU A 115 -17.45 -2.05 -27.23
C LEU A 115 -17.32 -1.89 -25.69
N PHE A 116 -17.10 -0.67 -25.19
CA PHE A 116 -16.85 -0.38 -23.77
C PHE A 116 -18.06 0.32 -23.14
N PHE A 117 -19.24 -0.29 -23.25
CA PHE A 117 -20.51 0.31 -22.81
C PHE A 117 -20.95 -0.08 -21.40
N SER A 118 -20.31 -1.08 -20.77
CA SER A 118 -20.66 -1.50 -19.41
C SER A 118 -19.46 -1.98 -18.60
N ARG A 119 -19.56 -1.89 -17.27
CA ARG A 119 -18.53 -2.35 -16.34
C ARG A 119 -18.23 -3.85 -16.49
N ALA A 120 -19.27 -4.66 -16.69
CA ALA A 120 -19.13 -6.10 -16.86
C ALA A 120 -18.37 -6.45 -18.16
N VAL A 121 -18.71 -5.78 -19.26
CA VAL A 121 -18.02 -5.95 -20.55
C VAL A 121 -16.57 -5.47 -20.46
N ASN A 122 -16.32 -4.35 -19.78
CA ASN A 122 -14.96 -3.87 -19.54
C ASN A 122 -14.12 -4.93 -18.83
N LYS A 123 -14.64 -5.55 -17.76
CA LYS A 123 -13.96 -6.64 -17.05
C LYS A 123 -13.73 -7.87 -17.92
N ALA A 124 -14.70 -8.22 -18.78
CA ALA A 124 -14.57 -9.34 -19.72
C ALA A 124 -13.41 -9.14 -20.71
N TRP A 125 -13.21 -7.91 -21.21
CA TRP A 125 -12.07 -7.60 -22.08
C TRP A 125 -10.72 -7.81 -21.37
N TYR A 126 -10.60 -7.46 -20.09
CA TYR A 126 -9.39 -7.75 -19.31
C TYR A 126 -9.16 -9.25 -19.11
N ALA A 127 -10.23 -10.05 -18.98
CA ALA A 127 -10.11 -11.50 -18.90
C ALA A 127 -9.65 -12.10 -20.25
N ALA A 128 -10.21 -11.64 -21.36
CA ALA A 128 -9.84 -12.09 -22.70
C ALA A 128 -8.37 -11.76 -23.03
N ALA A 129 -7.94 -10.52 -22.78
CA ALA A 129 -6.54 -10.10 -22.92
C ALA A 129 -5.61 -10.94 -22.03
N GLY A 130 -6.03 -11.21 -20.78
CA GLY A 130 -5.31 -12.08 -19.88
C GLY A 130 -5.13 -13.50 -20.42
N ALA A 131 -6.19 -14.09 -20.98
CA ALA A 131 -6.15 -15.43 -21.57
C ALA A 131 -5.25 -15.50 -22.82
N GLU A 132 -5.29 -14.48 -23.67
CA GLU A 132 -4.41 -14.39 -24.84
C GLU A 132 -2.94 -14.34 -24.44
N ASP A 133 -2.59 -13.53 -23.44
CA ASP A 133 -1.21 -13.42 -22.99
C ASP A 133 -0.73 -14.65 -22.21
N ALA A 134 -1.66 -15.40 -21.58
CA ALA A 134 -1.34 -16.70 -20.96
C ALA A 134 -0.72 -17.68 -21.96
N ILE A 135 -1.20 -17.62 -23.21
CA ILE A 135 -0.74 -18.49 -24.31
C ILE A 135 0.57 -17.95 -24.89
N LYS A 136 0.70 -16.63 -25.03
CA LYS A 136 1.87 -15.98 -25.65
C LYS A 136 3.10 -15.87 -24.73
N ALA A 137 2.90 -15.91 -23.41
CA ALA A 137 3.95 -15.74 -22.40
C ALA A 137 4.87 -14.54 -22.69
N SER A 138 4.29 -13.42 -23.13
CA SER A 138 5.06 -12.28 -23.69
C SER A 138 6.05 -11.68 -22.69
N CYS A 139 5.78 -11.84 -21.39
CA CYS A 139 6.55 -11.30 -20.28
C CYS A 139 7.39 -12.36 -19.53
N ALA A 140 7.62 -13.55 -20.11
CA ALA A 140 8.48 -14.59 -19.53
C ALA A 140 9.89 -14.06 -19.15
N GLU A 141 10.51 -14.65 -18.13
CA GLU A 141 11.87 -14.32 -17.68
C GLU A 141 12.08 -12.84 -17.28
N LEU A 142 11.14 -12.28 -16.51
CA LEU A 142 11.20 -10.86 -16.13
C LEU A 142 12.50 -10.51 -15.39
N SER A 143 13.03 -11.42 -14.57
CA SER A 143 14.29 -11.25 -13.81
C SER A 143 15.50 -10.98 -14.71
N GLN A 144 15.49 -11.43 -15.97
CA GLN A 144 16.55 -11.12 -16.93
C GLN A 144 16.31 -9.79 -17.66
N LYS A 145 15.06 -9.31 -17.68
CA LYS A 145 14.63 -8.13 -18.42
C LYS A 145 14.66 -6.85 -17.58
N ILE A 146 14.66 -6.96 -16.26
CA ILE A 146 14.76 -5.82 -15.34
C ILE A 146 15.73 -6.10 -14.20
N THR A 147 16.17 -5.04 -13.53
CA THR A 147 16.76 -5.13 -12.18
C THR A 147 15.96 -4.21 -11.27
N LEU A 148 15.65 -4.69 -10.07
CA LEU A 148 14.95 -3.94 -9.04
C LEU A 148 15.95 -3.55 -7.95
N VAL A 149 16.06 -2.25 -7.66
CA VAL A 149 16.75 -1.73 -6.49
C VAL A 149 15.70 -1.08 -5.59
N ALA A 150 15.59 -1.51 -4.35
CA ALA A 150 14.63 -0.98 -3.37
C ALA A 150 15.39 -0.48 -2.15
N ASP A 151 15.11 0.75 -1.72
CA ASP A 151 15.82 1.45 -0.64
C ASP A 151 17.36 1.32 -0.74
N GLY A 152 17.88 1.47 -1.96
CA GLY A 152 19.32 1.42 -2.25
C GLY A 152 19.93 0.03 -2.44
N VAL A 153 19.16 -1.06 -2.26
CA VAL A 153 19.68 -2.44 -2.36
C VAL A 153 19.01 -3.21 -3.49
N GLU A 154 19.80 -3.98 -4.24
CA GLU A 154 19.27 -4.85 -5.30
C GLU A 154 18.43 -5.99 -4.70
N VAL A 155 17.17 -6.09 -5.13
CA VAL A 155 16.23 -7.12 -4.69
C VAL A 155 16.09 -8.15 -5.80
N PRO A 156 16.49 -9.41 -5.57
CA PRO A 156 16.38 -10.45 -6.59
C PRO A 156 14.91 -10.80 -6.84
N LEU A 157 14.57 -10.94 -8.13
CA LEU A 157 13.23 -11.35 -8.55
C LEU A 157 13.15 -12.88 -8.68
N PRO A 158 12.04 -13.53 -8.29
CA PRO A 158 11.80 -14.94 -8.57
C PRO A 158 11.97 -15.26 -10.06
N SER A 159 12.58 -16.40 -10.39
CA SER A 159 12.90 -16.78 -11.78
C SER A 159 11.65 -17.00 -12.66
N ASP A 160 10.53 -17.34 -12.04
CA ASP A 160 9.22 -17.52 -12.67
C ASP A 160 8.39 -16.22 -12.75
N SER A 161 8.95 -15.08 -12.32
CA SER A 161 8.27 -13.79 -12.40
C SER A 161 8.02 -13.39 -13.87
N GLN A 162 6.78 -12.98 -14.14
CA GLN A 162 6.36 -12.37 -15.41
C GLN A 162 5.81 -10.95 -15.22
N GLY A 163 5.56 -10.53 -13.98
CA GLY A 163 5.20 -9.16 -13.65
C GLY A 163 5.67 -8.79 -12.24
N ILE A 164 5.98 -7.52 -12.04
CA ILE A 164 6.10 -6.91 -10.70
C ILE A 164 5.09 -5.78 -10.58
N ILE A 165 4.48 -5.65 -9.40
CA ILE A 165 3.51 -4.60 -9.12
C ILE A 165 3.91 -3.93 -7.80
N PHE A 166 4.01 -2.61 -7.84
CA PHE A 166 4.17 -1.75 -6.68
C PHE A 166 2.79 -1.30 -6.25
N LEU A 167 2.41 -1.63 -5.02
CA LEU A 167 1.10 -1.33 -4.47
C LEU A 167 1.25 -0.26 -3.40
N ASN A 168 0.55 0.86 -3.59
CA ASN A 168 0.33 1.84 -2.53
C ASN A 168 -0.91 1.50 -1.71
N ILE A 169 -1.85 0.74 -2.29
CA ILE A 169 -3.14 0.42 -1.65
C ILE A 169 -3.39 -1.09 -1.65
N ASP A 170 -4.07 -1.58 -0.61
CA ASP A 170 -4.49 -3.00 -0.51
C ASP A 170 -5.77 -3.27 -1.31
N SER A 171 -5.81 -2.82 -2.57
CA SER A 171 -6.93 -3.02 -3.49
C SER A 171 -6.44 -2.95 -4.93
N TYR A 172 -6.52 -4.06 -5.64
CA TYR A 172 -6.09 -4.16 -7.03
C TYR A 172 -7.24 -4.58 -7.95
N SER A 173 -7.34 -3.94 -9.11
CA SER A 173 -8.24 -4.36 -10.20
C SER A 173 -9.71 -4.54 -9.78
N GLY A 174 -10.20 -3.67 -8.89
CA GLY A 174 -11.59 -3.68 -8.42
C GLY A 174 -11.82 -4.39 -7.08
N GLY A 175 -10.86 -4.34 -6.16
CA GLY A 175 -11.00 -4.83 -4.78
C GLY A 175 -10.24 -6.09 -4.42
N VAL A 176 -9.29 -6.54 -5.25
CA VAL A 176 -8.55 -7.77 -5.00
C VAL A 176 -7.34 -7.48 -4.11
N PRO A 177 -7.22 -8.09 -2.92
CA PRO A 177 -5.99 -8.05 -2.14
C PRO A 177 -4.94 -8.94 -2.83
N MET A 178 -3.74 -8.40 -3.08
CA MET A 178 -2.76 -9.09 -3.92
C MET A 178 -1.92 -10.12 -3.17
N TRP A 179 -1.44 -9.80 -1.97
CA TRP A 179 -0.50 -10.64 -1.23
C TRP A 179 -0.95 -10.96 0.20
N SER A 180 -1.90 -10.21 0.74
CA SER A 180 -2.43 -10.47 2.06
C SER A 180 -3.55 -11.49 2.04
N HIS A 181 -3.27 -12.67 2.56
CA HIS A 181 -4.28 -13.41 3.30
C HIS A 181 -4.31 -12.90 4.73
N GLY A 182 -5.45 -13.01 5.40
CA GLY A 182 -5.56 -12.89 6.85
C GLY A 182 -4.75 -13.89 7.67
N SER A 183 -3.68 -14.45 7.12
CA SER A 183 -2.79 -15.38 7.79
C SER A 183 -1.62 -14.60 8.39
N ARG A 184 -1.68 -14.41 9.71
CA ARG A 184 -0.56 -13.94 10.54
C ARG A 184 0.72 -14.73 10.22
N PRO A 185 1.91 -14.11 10.31
CA PRO A 185 3.10 -14.85 10.67
C PRO A 185 2.83 -15.53 12.02
N GLN A 186 2.98 -16.86 12.11
CA GLN A 186 3.07 -17.52 13.41
C GLN A 186 4.35 -17.08 14.11
N ARG A 187 4.36 -15.90 14.75
CA ARG A 187 5.15 -15.71 15.95
C ARG A 187 4.33 -16.25 17.10
N LYS A 188 4.81 -17.33 17.72
CA LYS A 188 4.46 -17.68 19.10
C LYS A 188 4.87 -16.49 19.98
N MET A 189 4.02 -15.46 20.05
CA MET A 189 4.11 -14.45 21.08
C MET A 189 3.73 -15.15 22.37
N ARG A 190 4.68 -15.26 23.30
CA ARG A 190 4.34 -15.56 24.70
C ARG A 190 3.33 -14.51 25.14
N ASP A 191 2.13 -14.95 25.49
CA ASP A 191 1.11 -14.11 26.10
C ASP A 191 1.71 -13.38 27.31
N ARG A 192 2.02 -12.10 27.14
CA ARG A 192 2.08 -11.16 28.25
C ARG A 192 0.71 -10.51 28.33
N ARG A 193 -0.19 -11.19 29.04
CA ARG A 193 -1.39 -10.58 29.59
C ARG A 193 -0.93 -9.43 30.50
N TYR A 194 -1.18 -8.20 30.08
CA TYR A 194 -1.25 -7.08 31.01
C TYR A 194 -2.51 -7.28 31.82
N SER A 195 -2.34 -7.79 33.04
CA SER A 195 -3.33 -7.68 34.10
C SER A 195 -2.96 -6.45 34.93
N ASP A 196 -4.00 -5.75 35.36
CA ASP A 196 -3.99 -4.58 36.23
C ASP A 196 -2.95 -4.63 37.36
N GLY A 197 -2.36 -3.45 37.60
CA GLY A 197 -1.96 -2.97 38.92
C GLY A 197 -0.90 -3.76 39.66
N ASP A 198 0.37 -3.36 39.53
CA ASP A 198 1.27 -3.43 40.67
C ASP A 198 2.36 -2.35 40.60
N LEU A 199 2.00 -1.16 41.10
CA LEU A 199 2.95 -0.20 41.61
C LEU A 199 3.43 -0.74 42.96
N HIS A 200 4.63 -1.35 43.04
CA HIS A 200 5.49 -1.25 44.21
C HIS A 200 6.90 -1.85 44.01
N LYS A 201 7.90 -1.01 44.33
CA LYS A 201 9.23 -1.32 44.90
C LYS A 201 10.18 -2.22 44.08
N ARG A 202 11.13 -1.56 43.39
CA ARG A 202 12.47 -2.13 43.18
C ARG A 202 13.51 -1.32 43.95
N SER A 203 13.89 -1.83 45.13
CA SER A 203 15.14 -1.47 45.81
C SER A 203 16.31 -2.10 45.05
N ILE A 204 17.24 -1.28 44.57
CA ILE A 204 18.52 -1.72 44.03
C ILE A 204 19.50 -1.80 45.20
N SER A 205 20.12 -2.97 45.40
CA SER A 205 21.33 -3.12 46.23
C SER A 205 22.48 -3.68 45.39
N PRO A 206 23.74 -3.21 45.58
CA PRO A 206 24.79 -3.29 44.58
C PRO A 206 25.81 -4.39 44.87
N THR A 207 26.30 -5.07 43.84
CA THR A 207 27.46 -5.97 43.95
C THR A 207 28.55 -5.64 42.93
N LYS A 208 29.51 -4.85 43.43
CA LYS A 208 30.97 -5.00 43.32
C LYS A 208 31.57 -5.41 41.96
N ARG A 209 32.09 -4.41 41.21
CA ARG A 209 33.27 -4.59 40.33
C ARG A 209 34.53 -4.05 41.03
N ARG A 210 35.55 -4.91 41.10
CA ARG A 210 36.90 -4.62 41.61
C ARG A 210 37.67 -3.73 40.61
N ARG A 211 38.34 -2.69 41.13
CA ARG A 211 39.43 -1.96 40.45
C ARG A 211 40.77 -2.64 40.70
N PRO A 212 41.77 -2.39 39.84
CA PRO A 212 43.09 -2.03 40.32
C PRO A 212 43.46 -0.59 39.91
N THR A 213 44.35 -0.05 40.74
CA THR A 213 44.86 1.31 40.88
C THR A 213 45.98 1.68 39.92
N VAL A 214 46.04 2.94 39.45
CA VAL A 214 47.31 3.65 39.23
C VAL A 214 47.15 5.12 39.62
N SER A 215 48.18 5.64 40.27
CA SER A 215 48.37 6.96 40.87
C SER A 215 48.80 8.05 39.88
N SER A 216 48.61 9.28 40.35
CA SER A 216 49.39 10.52 40.15
C SER A 216 49.26 11.35 38.86
N SER A 217 48.95 12.62 39.15
CA SER A 217 49.43 13.89 38.57
C SER A 217 48.86 14.41 37.24
N GLU A 218 48.08 15.48 37.44
CA GLU A 218 48.20 16.82 36.84
C GLU A 218 47.68 17.14 35.42
N ASN A 219 46.70 18.05 35.45
CA ASN A 219 46.51 19.25 34.62
C ASN A 219 45.68 19.22 33.31
N ASN A 220 44.72 20.15 33.34
CA ASN A 220 44.13 20.99 32.29
C ASN A 220 43.15 20.40 31.26
N ASP A 221 41.92 20.92 31.37
CA ASP A 221 41.07 21.46 30.31
C ASP A 221 41.32 20.95 28.89
N ILE A 222 40.34 20.22 28.37
CA ILE A 222 39.67 20.46 27.08
C ILE A 222 38.38 19.64 27.09
N THR A 223 37.27 20.33 26.85
CA THR A 223 35.95 19.77 26.53
C THR A 223 36.06 18.85 25.32
N ASN A 224 35.80 17.55 25.50
CA ASN A 224 35.46 16.62 24.42
C ASN A 224 34.32 15.73 24.93
N GLU A 225 33.09 16.21 24.76
CA GLU A 225 31.95 15.31 24.58
C GLU A 225 32.21 14.53 23.29
N VAL A 226 32.60 13.27 23.45
CA VAL A 226 32.64 12.34 22.33
C VAL A 226 31.22 11.86 22.13
N ASP A 227 30.50 12.50 21.21
CA ASP A 227 29.28 11.95 20.61
C ASP A 227 29.65 10.66 19.89
N LEU A 228 29.48 9.53 20.58
CA LEU A 228 29.51 8.21 19.98
C LEU A 228 28.14 7.92 19.35
N GLU A 229 27.82 8.64 18.27
CA GLU A 229 26.92 8.13 17.25
C GLU A 229 27.75 7.27 16.30
N ASP A 230 27.96 6.00 16.66
CA ASP A 230 28.44 5.00 15.71
C ASP A 230 27.36 4.81 14.64
N ASP A 231 27.47 5.57 13.55
CA ASP A 231 26.82 5.33 12.26
C ASP A 231 27.37 4.01 11.69
N PHE A 232 26.92 2.88 12.25
CA PHE A 232 27.24 1.58 11.70
C PHE A 232 26.44 1.41 10.40
N GLU A 233 27.06 1.76 9.26
CA GLU A 233 26.50 1.50 7.95
C GLU A 233 26.18 0.01 7.82
N LEU A 234 24.90 -0.33 7.86
CA LEU A 234 24.43 -1.70 7.68
C LEU A 234 24.94 -2.28 6.37
N SER A 235 25.36 -3.56 6.40
CA SER A 235 25.73 -4.28 5.19
C SER A 235 24.54 -4.42 4.24
N ASP A 236 24.80 -4.55 2.93
CA ASP A 236 23.74 -4.74 1.94
C ASP A 236 22.89 -5.99 2.22
N ALA A 237 23.48 -7.03 2.81
CA ALA A 237 22.77 -8.25 3.21
C ALA A 237 21.76 -7.98 4.35
N GLU A 238 22.13 -7.16 5.34
CA GLU A 238 21.24 -6.77 6.43
C GLU A 238 20.14 -5.84 5.94
N LYS A 239 20.48 -4.86 5.09
CA LYS A 239 19.50 -4.00 4.44
C LYS A 239 18.50 -4.82 3.62
N LEU A 240 18.99 -5.77 2.81
CA LEU A 240 18.15 -6.69 2.03
C LEU A 240 17.23 -7.50 2.94
N ALA A 241 17.75 -8.08 4.02
CA ALA A 241 16.96 -8.84 4.98
C ALA A 241 15.85 -7.99 5.61
N ARG A 242 16.13 -6.72 5.91
CA ARG A 242 15.14 -5.80 6.49
C ARG A 242 14.02 -5.44 5.51
N ILE A 243 14.35 -5.09 4.26
CA ILE A 243 13.32 -4.72 3.26
C ILE A 243 12.51 -5.92 2.77
N THR A 244 13.09 -7.13 2.80
CA THR A 244 12.41 -8.38 2.41
C THR A 244 11.72 -9.08 3.58
N ALA A 245 11.90 -8.61 4.83
CA ALA A 245 11.21 -9.15 6.00
C ALA A 245 9.69 -9.03 5.89
N CYS A 246 9.21 -7.97 5.23
CA CYS A 246 7.80 -7.77 4.92
C CYS A 246 6.87 -7.84 6.16
N ASP A 247 7.35 -7.30 7.28
CA ASP A 247 6.70 -7.43 8.58
C ASP A 247 5.50 -6.48 8.75
N MET A 248 5.33 -5.50 7.86
CA MET A 248 4.33 -4.45 8.00
C MET A 248 3.08 -4.76 7.18
N PRO A 249 1.87 -4.51 7.71
CA PRO A 249 0.66 -4.61 6.90
C PRO A 249 0.63 -3.50 5.85
N SER A 250 0.18 -3.83 4.64
CA SER A 250 -0.16 -2.82 3.61
C SER A 250 -0.99 -1.67 4.18
N SER A 251 -0.62 -0.43 3.83
CA SER A 251 -1.35 0.79 4.17
C SER A 251 -1.08 1.86 3.12
N CYS A 252 -2.09 2.68 2.83
CA CYS A 252 -1.98 3.77 1.86
C CYS A 252 -1.37 5.06 2.42
N GLN A 253 -0.85 5.01 3.63
CA GLN A 253 -0.45 6.17 4.42
C GLN A 253 0.68 5.84 5.40
N ASP A 254 1.56 4.88 5.07
CA ASP A 254 2.75 4.58 5.86
C ASP A 254 4.04 5.14 5.23
N GLY A 255 3.99 5.51 3.95
CA GLY A 255 5.11 5.97 3.15
C GLY A 255 5.89 4.84 2.47
N MET A 256 5.29 3.66 2.34
CA MET A 256 5.88 2.47 1.76
C MET A 256 5.10 2.00 0.53
N LEU A 257 5.77 1.30 -0.38
CA LEU A 257 5.16 0.49 -1.43
C LEU A 257 5.36 -0.99 -1.11
N ASP A 258 4.31 -1.79 -1.28
CA ASP A 258 4.43 -3.24 -1.31
C ASP A 258 4.81 -3.69 -2.72
N VAL A 259 5.95 -4.37 -2.87
CA VAL A 259 6.41 -4.86 -4.18
C VAL A 259 6.13 -6.34 -4.29
N VAL A 260 5.19 -6.71 -5.17
CA VAL A 260 4.78 -8.10 -5.37
C VAL A 260 5.19 -8.64 -6.74
N SER A 261 5.49 -9.94 -6.82
CA SER A 261 5.71 -10.68 -8.07
C SER A 261 4.49 -11.52 -8.44
N ILE A 262 4.21 -11.58 -9.75
CA ILE A 262 3.22 -12.47 -10.35
C ILE A 262 3.86 -13.32 -11.46
N ARG A 263 3.44 -14.59 -11.53
CA ARG A 263 3.99 -15.61 -12.44
C ARG A 263 3.41 -15.60 -13.85
N GLY A 264 2.39 -14.79 -14.11
CA GLY A 264 1.68 -14.75 -15.40
C GLY A 264 0.20 -14.41 -15.23
N THR A 265 -0.53 -14.36 -16.34
CA THR A 265 -1.96 -14.01 -16.35
C THR A 265 -2.84 -15.07 -15.71
N PHE A 266 -2.50 -16.36 -15.81
CA PHE A 266 -3.25 -17.42 -15.12
C PHE A 266 -3.16 -17.27 -13.61
N HIS A 267 -1.95 -17.04 -13.09
CA HIS A 267 -1.73 -16.73 -11.67
C HIS A 267 -2.49 -15.47 -11.25
N LEU A 268 -2.44 -14.40 -12.06
CA LEU A 268 -3.22 -13.18 -11.82
C LEU A 268 -4.73 -13.43 -11.82
N GLY A 269 -5.22 -14.34 -12.68
CA GLY A 269 -6.60 -14.80 -12.71
C GLY A 269 -6.99 -15.53 -11.42
N GLN A 270 -6.15 -16.45 -10.94
CA GLN A 270 -6.35 -17.14 -9.67
C GLN A 270 -6.39 -16.17 -8.48
N ILE A 271 -5.51 -15.15 -8.46
CA ILE A 271 -5.50 -14.11 -7.42
C ILE A 271 -6.84 -13.34 -7.44
N ARG A 272 -7.34 -12.95 -8.62
CA ARG A 272 -8.61 -12.23 -8.76
C ARG A 272 -9.82 -13.00 -8.23
N VAL A 273 -9.79 -14.33 -8.26
CA VAL A 273 -10.87 -15.19 -7.74
C VAL A 273 -10.57 -15.72 -6.33
N GLY A 274 -9.48 -15.30 -5.70
CA GLY A 274 -9.12 -15.70 -4.33
C GLY A 274 -8.55 -17.11 -4.20
N LEU A 275 -8.07 -17.71 -5.30
CA LEU A 275 -7.45 -19.05 -5.30
C LEU A 275 -5.92 -19.02 -5.18
N SER A 276 -5.31 -17.83 -5.19
CA SER A 276 -3.86 -17.65 -5.07
C SER A 276 -3.52 -16.27 -4.52
N ASN A 277 -2.24 -16.02 -4.22
CA ASN A 277 -1.70 -14.70 -3.89
C ASN A 277 -0.44 -14.42 -4.70
N ALA A 278 -0.21 -13.15 -4.96
CA ALA A 278 1.08 -12.65 -5.38
C ALA A 278 2.12 -12.89 -4.29
N GLN A 279 3.36 -13.07 -4.71
CA GLN A 279 4.48 -13.19 -3.79
C GLN A 279 4.95 -11.79 -3.40
N LEU A 280 4.81 -11.40 -2.14
CA LEU A 280 5.43 -10.18 -1.64
C LEU A 280 6.95 -10.37 -1.61
N ILE A 281 7.67 -9.45 -2.26
CA ILE A 281 9.13 -9.51 -2.44
C ILE A 281 9.82 -8.59 -1.42
N CYS A 282 9.34 -7.35 -1.30
CA CYS A 282 9.85 -6.37 -0.36
C CYS A 282 8.83 -5.26 -0.10
N GLN A 283 9.08 -4.47 0.94
CA GLN A 283 8.42 -3.20 1.19
C GLN A 283 9.49 -2.10 1.19
N CYS A 284 9.27 -1.00 0.45
CA CYS A 284 10.27 0.06 0.30
C CYS A 284 9.70 1.48 0.26
N LYS A 285 10.53 2.47 0.57
CA LYS A 285 10.21 3.91 0.50
C LYS A 285 10.58 4.52 -0.86
N GLU A 286 11.54 3.91 -1.54
CA GLU A 286 11.93 4.27 -2.90
C GLU A 286 12.35 3.03 -3.69
N ALA A 287 12.14 3.08 -5.00
CA ALA A 287 12.57 2.02 -5.88
C ALA A 287 13.16 2.56 -7.18
N THR A 288 14.15 1.85 -7.70
CA THR A 288 14.69 2.07 -9.03
C THR A 288 14.53 0.78 -9.85
N ILE A 289 13.89 0.88 -11.01
CA ILE A 289 13.69 -0.24 -11.93
C ILE A 289 14.55 0.04 -13.18
N MET A 290 15.55 -0.80 -13.41
CA MET A 290 16.38 -0.72 -14.60
C MET A 290 15.80 -1.62 -15.69
N LEU A 291 15.20 -1.04 -16.71
CA LEU A 291 14.62 -1.80 -17.83
C LEU A 291 15.68 -2.12 -18.88
N LYS A 292 15.99 -3.41 -19.05
CA LYS A 292 16.97 -3.93 -20.01
C LYS A 292 16.34 -4.23 -21.38
N LYS A 293 15.02 -4.42 -21.44
CA LYS A 293 14.24 -4.62 -22.68
C LYS A 293 13.01 -3.73 -22.73
N LYS A 294 12.48 -3.48 -23.94
CA LYS A 294 11.21 -2.77 -24.14
C LYS A 294 10.06 -3.63 -23.62
N MET A 295 9.17 -3.06 -22.80
CA MET A 295 8.04 -3.79 -22.21
C MET A 295 6.87 -2.86 -21.89
N ALA A 296 5.73 -3.47 -21.55
CA ALA A 296 4.55 -2.73 -21.10
C ALA A 296 4.70 -2.32 -19.63
N ILE A 297 4.27 -1.10 -19.33
CA ILE A 297 4.18 -0.53 -17.99
C ILE A 297 2.82 0.13 -17.86
N GLN A 298 2.25 0.13 -16.66
CA GLN A 298 1.02 0.83 -16.36
C GLN A 298 1.09 1.51 -15.01
N ILE A 299 0.41 2.65 -14.89
CA ILE A 299 0.14 3.31 -13.61
C ILE A 299 -1.36 3.52 -13.50
N ASP A 300 -1.97 3.14 -12.37
CA ASP A 300 -3.40 3.36 -12.11
C ASP A 300 -4.34 2.97 -13.27
N GLY A 301 -3.96 1.96 -14.06
CA GLY A 301 -4.72 1.50 -15.24
C GLY A 301 -4.46 2.24 -16.55
N GLU A 302 -3.50 3.17 -16.61
CA GLU A 302 -2.99 3.84 -17.81
C GLU A 302 -1.70 3.17 -18.32
N PRO A 303 -1.77 2.34 -19.38
CA PRO A 303 -0.64 1.57 -19.88
C PRO A 303 0.12 2.29 -21.01
N TRP A 304 1.41 2.00 -21.15
CA TRP A 304 2.22 2.37 -22.31
C TRP A 304 3.35 1.36 -22.57
N ARG A 305 3.98 1.43 -23.75
CA ARG A 305 5.22 0.70 -24.03
C ARG A 305 6.43 1.56 -23.68
N GLN A 306 7.24 1.09 -22.74
CA GLN A 306 8.45 1.76 -22.30
C GLN A 306 9.69 1.14 -22.95
N ASN A 307 10.54 1.95 -23.57
CA ASN A 307 11.86 1.54 -24.04
C ASN A 307 12.83 1.40 -22.85
N THR A 308 14.00 0.80 -23.07
CA THR A 308 15.04 0.66 -22.03
C THR A 308 15.36 2.00 -21.39
N CYS A 309 15.22 2.09 -20.08
CA CYS A 309 15.40 3.30 -19.29
C CYS A 309 15.63 2.93 -17.81
N LYS A 310 15.97 3.90 -16.99
CA LYS A 310 15.84 3.78 -15.55
C LYS A 310 14.54 4.46 -15.12
N LEU A 311 13.83 3.82 -14.20
CA LEU A 311 12.60 4.33 -13.63
C LEU A 311 12.83 4.55 -12.16
N HIS A 312 12.61 5.77 -11.68
CA HIS A 312 12.74 6.12 -10.27
C HIS A 312 11.35 6.33 -9.69
N VAL A 313 11.05 5.59 -8.63
CA VAL A 313 9.80 5.65 -7.90
C VAL A 313 10.09 6.26 -6.54
N LYS A 314 9.49 7.41 -6.25
CA LYS A 314 9.63 8.09 -4.96
C LYS A 314 8.29 8.64 -4.48
N ARG A 315 8.12 8.67 -3.16
CA ARG A 315 6.97 9.30 -2.53
C ARG A 315 7.04 10.81 -2.70
N LYS A 316 5.93 11.43 -3.05
CA LYS A 316 5.77 12.89 -3.05
C LYS A 316 5.69 13.38 -1.61
N LYS A 317 6.17 14.59 -1.35
CA LYS A 317 6.21 15.17 0.00
C LYS A 317 4.82 15.26 0.62
N ASP A 318 3.85 15.74 -0.17
CA ASP A 318 2.51 16.03 0.32
C ASP A 318 1.53 14.88 -0.03
N PRO A 319 0.91 14.25 0.98
CA PRO A 319 -0.15 13.26 0.75
C PRO A 319 -1.44 13.94 0.27
N ALA A 320 -2.31 13.19 -0.39
CA ALA A 320 -3.68 13.61 -0.63
C ALA A 320 -4.49 13.51 0.66
N ILE A 321 -5.38 14.48 0.87
CA ILE A 321 -6.34 14.49 1.97
C ILE A 321 -7.64 13.88 1.46
N MET A 322 -7.99 12.70 1.97
CA MET A 322 -9.16 11.92 1.58
C MET A 322 -10.17 11.88 2.73
N LEU A 323 -11.41 11.55 2.40
CA LEU A 323 -12.44 11.24 3.39
C LEU A 323 -12.65 9.72 3.44
N HIS A 324 -12.65 9.15 4.63
CA HIS A 324 -12.99 7.77 4.89
C HIS A 324 -14.39 7.71 5.51
N ARG A 325 -15.27 6.89 4.93
CA ARG A 325 -16.63 6.71 5.42
C ARG A 325 -16.64 6.16 6.85
N SER A 326 -17.34 6.83 7.77
CA SER A 326 -17.59 6.29 9.11
C SER A 326 -18.42 5.01 9.02
N PRO A 327 -18.05 3.94 9.75
CA PRO A 327 -18.87 2.72 9.82
C PRO A 327 -20.17 2.92 10.63
N ASP A 328 -20.19 3.90 11.55
CA ASP A 328 -21.31 4.19 12.44
C ASP A 328 -22.09 5.43 11.96
N GLU A 329 -23.42 5.37 12.02
CA GLU A 329 -24.31 6.52 11.74
C GLU A 329 -24.17 7.56 12.86
N GLY A 330 -23.89 8.83 12.52
CA GLY A 330 -23.69 9.92 13.48
C GLY A 330 -22.23 10.26 13.81
N GLY A 331 -21.27 9.66 13.08
CA GLY A 331 -19.84 9.85 13.33
C GLY A 331 -19.33 8.91 14.43
N GLY A 332 -18.35 8.07 14.08
CA GLY A 332 -17.74 7.14 15.03
C GLY A 332 -16.73 7.83 15.97
N VAL A 333 -16.09 7.01 16.82
CA VAL A 333 -14.94 7.44 17.64
C VAL A 333 -13.83 8.05 16.77
N GLU A 334 -13.77 7.64 15.51
CA GLU A 334 -12.90 8.17 14.46
C GLU A 334 -13.10 9.64 14.18
N THR A 335 -14.35 10.07 14.05
CA THR A 335 -14.69 11.47 13.75
C THR A 335 -14.40 12.36 14.96
N GLU A 336 -14.78 11.90 16.16
CA GLU A 336 -14.48 12.63 17.40
C GLU A 336 -12.98 12.75 17.67
N MET A 337 -12.20 11.70 17.39
CA MET A 337 -10.74 11.76 17.55
C MET A 337 -10.10 12.75 16.56
N ALA A 338 -10.57 12.80 15.32
CA ALA A 338 -10.09 13.77 14.33
C ALA A 338 -10.42 15.20 14.77
N ASN A 339 -11.66 15.45 15.20
CA ASN A 339 -12.09 16.75 15.72
C ASN A 339 -11.28 17.18 16.95
N LEU A 340 -10.95 16.24 17.85
CA LEU A 340 -10.13 16.49 19.03
C LEU A 340 -8.70 16.91 18.66
N LEU A 341 -8.11 16.26 17.65
CA LEU A 341 -6.77 16.61 17.18
C LEU A 341 -6.75 17.97 16.48
N ASP A 342 -7.73 18.25 15.63
CA ASP A 342 -7.89 19.56 14.98
C ASP A 342 -8.04 20.68 16.03
N TRP A 343 -8.91 20.48 17.04
CA TRP A 343 -9.07 21.40 18.17
C TRP A 343 -7.76 21.62 18.94
N ALA A 344 -6.95 20.58 19.12
CA ALA A 344 -5.68 20.65 19.83
C ALA A 344 -4.62 21.43 19.05
N GLU A 345 -4.58 21.28 17.71
CA GLU A 345 -3.72 22.08 16.83
C GLU A 345 -4.16 23.55 16.82
N GLU A 346 -5.46 23.82 16.66
CA GLU A 346 -6.02 25.17 16.63
C GLU A 346 -5.77 25.95 17.93
N ARG A 347 -5.72 25.25 19.07
CA ARG A 347 -5.40 25.82 20.38
C ARG A 347 -3.90 25.82 20.71
N HIS A 348 -3.05 25.41 19.77
CA HIS A 348 -1.60 25.32 19.95
C HIS A 348 -1.19 24.41 21.13
N ILE A 349 -2.02 23.41 21.47
CA ILE A 349 -1.69 22.36 22.44
C ILE A 349 -0.70 21.38 21.82
N ILE A 350 -0.86 21.12 20.52
CA ILE A 350 0.07 20.37 19.69
C ILE A 350 0.47 21.22 18.49
N ASP A 351 1.68 21.04 17.98
CA ASP A 351 2.09 21.64 16.71
C ASP A 351 1.57 20.83 15.51
N LYS A 352 1.67 21.43 14.31
CA LYS A 352 1.26 20.83 13.04
C LYS A 352 1.98 19.51 12.73
N HIS A 353 3.23 19.37 13.18
CA HIS A 353 4.01 18.15 12.95
C HIS A 353 3.47 17.00 13.81
N VAL A 354 3.22 17.25 15.10
CA VAL A 354 2.63 16.29 16.03
C VAL A 354 1.22 15.91 15.61
N HIS A 355 0.38 16.88 15.21
CA HIS A 355 -0.96 16.62 14.65
C HIS A 355 -0.89 15.63 13.48
N SER A 356 -0.06 15.93 12.49
CA SER A 356 0.09 15.09 11.30
C SER A 356 0.55 13.67 11.65
N MET A 357 1.50 13.53 12.59
CA MET A 357 1.99 12.24 13.06
C MET A 357 0.88 11.43 13.77
N LEU A 358 0.11 12.07 14.65
CA LEU A 358 -0.98 11.42 15.37
C LEU A 358 -2.12 11.00 14.43
N MET A 359 -2.53 11.88 13.51
CA MET A 359 -3.54 11.56 12.49
C MET A 359 -3.09 10.40 11.61
N LYS A 360 -1.83 10.39 11.16
CA LYS A 360 -1.25 9.30 10.36
C LYS A 360 -1.30 7.98 11.12
N GLU A 361 -0.85 7.94 12.36
CA GLU A 361 -0.83 6.72 13.16
C GLU A 361 -2.24 6.24 13.55
N TYR A 362 -3.15 7.17 13.84
CA TYR A 362 -4.54 6.86 14.13
C TYR A 362 -5.23 6.18 12.96
N SER A 363 -5.23 6.83 11.78
CA SER A 363 -5.89 6.31 10.58
C SER A 363 -5.28 4.96 10.15
N ARG A 364 -3.96 4.76 10.31
CA ARG A 364 -3.29 3.47 10.05
C ARG A 364 -3.81 2.35 10.95
N ARG A 365 -4.03 2.64 12.24
CA ARG A 365 -4.57 1.66 13.22
C ARG A 365 -6.03 1.32 12.93
N ILE A 366 -6.83 2.30 12.54
CA ILE A 366 -8.24 2.09 12.17
C ILE A 366 -8.32 1.22 10.91
N GLU A 367 -7.56 1.55 9.86
CA GLU A 367 -7.49 0.77 8.62
C GLU A 367 -7.07 -0.68 8.89
N SER A 368 -6.05 -0.88 9.74
CA SER A 368 -5.61 -2.21 10.17
C SER A 368 -6.72 -3.00 10.87
N LYS A 369 -7.46 -2.38 11.80
CA LYS A 369 -8.60 -3.02 12.48
C LYS A 369 -9.74 -3.34 11.52
N ALA A 370 -10.08 -2.42 10.60
CA ALA A 370 -11.10 -2.63 9.59
C ALA A 370 -10.75 -3.80 8.66
N ARG A 371 -9.49 -3.91 8.24
CA ARG A 371 -8.96 -5.04 7.47
C ARG A 371 -9.08 -6.36 8.21
N GLN A 372 -8.72 -6.41 9.50
CA GLN A 372 -8.88 -7.61 10.32
C GLN A 372 -10.35 -8.06 10.44
N ARG A 373 -11.29 -7.11 10.52
CA ARG A 373 -12.74 -7.42 10.53
C ARG A 373 -13.19 -8.00 9.19
N ARG A 374 -12.77 -7.42 8.06
CA ARG A 374 -13.08 -7.92 6.69
C ARG A 374 -12.60 -9.35 6.48
N VAL A 375 -11.36 -9.64 6.89
CA VAL A 375 -10.78 -11.00 6.86
C VAL A 375 -11.64 -11.99 7.63
N LYS A 376 -11.95 -11.70 8.90
CA LYS A 376 -12.76 -12.60 9.74
C LYS A 376 -14.13 -12.88 9.13
N SER A 377 -14.75 -11.86 8.54
CA SER A 377 -16.04 -12.02 7.86
C SER A 377 -15.94 -12.94 6.64
N GLN A 378 -14.86 -12.84 5.85
CA GLN A 378 -14.65 -13.72 4.68
C GLN A 378 -14.36 -15.16 5.10
N GLU A 379 -13.53 -15.38 6.11
CA GLU A 379 -13.28 -16.73 6.66
C GLU A 379 -14.58 -17.39 7.14
N ASN A 380 -15.43 -16.65 7.85
CA ASN A 380 -16.72 -17.15 8.33
C ASN A 380 -17.71 -17.50 7.19
N LEU A 381 -17.65 -16.81 6.05
CA LEU A 381 -18.47 -17.11 4.86
C LEU A 381 -18.05 -18.42 4.17
N PHE A 382 -16.78 -18.81 4.26
CA PHE A 382 -16.27 -20.06 3.66
C PHE A 382 -16.31 -21.27 4.63
N PHE A 383 -16.63 -21.05 5.91
CA PHE A 383 -16.72 -22.12 6.91
C PHE A 383 -17.97 -23.03 6.88
N PRO A 384 -19.12 -22.75 6.22
CA PRO A 384 -20.23 -23.71 6.22
C PRO A 384 -19.97 -24.92 5.29
N MET A 385 -18.96 -24.88 4.42
CA MET A 385 -18.73 -25.89 3.38
C MET A 385 -17.67 -26.95 3.72
N LYS A 386 -17.29 -27.07 4.99
CA LYS A 386 -16.46 -28.17 5.51
C LYS A 386 -17.14 -28.84 6.70
N ARG A 387 -18.28 -29.51 6.46
CA ARG A 387 -18.67 -30.64 7.32
C ARG A 387 -17.98 -31.89 6.78
N PRO A 388 -17.21 -32.63 7.59
CA PRO A 388 -16.67 -33.91 7.16
C PRO A 388 -17.82 -34.89 7.00
N ILE A 389 -17.91 -35.53 5.83
CA ILE A 389 -18.66 -36.78 5.65
C ILE A 389 -17.88 -37.83 6.45
N PHE A 390 -18.20 -37.96 7.74
CA PHE A 390 -17.84 -39.15 8.50
C PHE A 390 -18.91 -40.20 8.21
N SER A 391 -18.44 -41.26 7.55
CA SER A 391 -19.13 -42.53 7.34
C SER A 391 -19.75 -43.03 8.65
N SER A 392 -21.06 -43.25 8.62
CA SER A 392 -21.75 -44.12 9.55
C SER A 392 -21.29 -45.56 9.32
N ASN A 393 -20.42 -46.06 10.20
CA ASN A 393 -20.19 -47.50 10.36
C ASN A 393 -20.57 -47.88 11.80
N GLY A 394 -21.56 -48.76 11.92
CA GLY A 394 -21.82 -49.60 13.09
C GLY A 394 -22.93 -49.11 14.04
N ALA A 395 -24.12 -49.70 13.96
CA ALA A 395 -24.51 -50.80 14.86
C ALA A 395 -26.00 -51.18 14.67
N LEU A 396 -26.21 -52.49 14.56
CA LEU A 396 -27.45 -53.29 14.59
C LEU A 396 -28.34 -53.31 13.33
#